data_AF-A0A5S4F060-F1
#
_entry.id   AF-A0A5S4F060-F1
#
_cell.length_a   1.000
_cell.length_b   1.000
_cell.length_c   1.000
_cell.angle_alpha   90.00
_cell.angle_beta   90.00
_cell.angle_gamma   90.00
#
_symmetry.space_group_name_H-M   'P 1'
#
loop_
_entity.id
_entity.type
_entity.pdbx_description
1 polymer ?
#
loop_
_entity_poly.entity_id
_entity_poly.type
_entity_poly.pdbx_seq_one_letter_code
_entity_poly.pdbx_strand_id
1 'polypeptide(L)' 'MWQRGLNWAAIILVGTFGLMWVGIVIYADEFSAPWMRVTQAVFGILLLGWSVQKAIAMILGKA' A
#
# COMPACT_ATOMS: atom_id res chain seq x y z
N MET A 1 7.73 -8.35 -22.00
CA MET A 1 7.43 -6.93 -21.63
C MET A 1 6.12 -6.77 -20.85
N TRP A 2 5.09 -7.59 -21.11
CA TRP A 2 3.78 -7.55 -20.42
C TRP A 2 3.83 -7.72 -18.89
N GLN A 3 4.61 -8.68 -18.38
CA GLN A 3 4.77 -8.89 -16.92
C GLN A 3 5.35 -7.66 -16.20
N ARG A 4 6.25 -6.92 -16.86
CA ARG A 4 6.80 -5.70 -16.28
C ARG A 4 5.72 -4.62 -16.16
N GLY A 5 4.87 -4.47 -17.17
CA GLY A 5 3.72 -3.57 -17.12
C GLY A 5 2.71 -3.96 -16.03
N LEU A 6 2.35 -5.24 -15.93
CA LEU A 6 1.44 -5.74 -14.89
C LEU A 6 1.98 -5.53 -13.48
N ASN A 7 3.26 -5.76 -13.25
CA ASN A 7 3.90 -5.50 -11.97
C ASN A 7 3.87 -4.01 -11.61
N TRP A 8 4.12 -3.11 -12.57
CA TRP A 8 3.95 -1.67 -12.36
C TRP A 8 2.51 -1.28 -12.03
N ALA A 9 1.53 -1.84 -12.74
CA ALA A 9 0.12 -1.62 -12.44
C ALA A 9 -0.23 -2.09 -11.02
N ALA A 10 0.27 -3.25 -10.60
CA ALA A 10 0.07 -3.75 -9.24
C ALA A 10 0.70 -2.83 -8.18
N ILE A 11 1.93 -2.34 -8.43
CA ILE A 11 2.61 -1.39 -7.54
C ILE A 11 1.76 -0.12 -7.38
N ILE A 12 1.31 0.47 -8.48
CA ILE A 12 0.54 1.72 -8.46
C ILE A 12 -0.80 1.50 -7.75
N LEU A 13 -1.55 0.46 -8.10
CA LEU A 13 -2.85 0.17 -7.50
C LEU A 13 -2.74 -0.10 -5.99
N VAL A 14 -1.81 -0.96 -5.59
CA VAL A 14 -1.61 -1.29 -4.16
C VAL A 14 -1.09 -0.07 -3.39
N GLY A 15 -0.19 0.71 -3.99
CA GLY A 15 0.33 1.94 -3.38
C GLY A 15 -0.76 2.99 -3.17
N THR A 16 -1.55 3.30 -4.20
CA THR A 16 -2.66 4.25 -4.09
C THR A 16 -3.71 3.75 -3.11
N PHE A 17 -4.07 2.46 -3.17
CA PHE A 17 -5.01 1.87 -2.21
C PHE A 17 -4.49 1.97 -0.77
N GLY A 18 -3.23 1.60 -0.52
CA GLY A 18 -2.61 1.72 0.81
C GLY A 18 -2.61 3.15 1.32
N LEU A 19 -2.30 4.13 0.47
CA LEU A 19 -2.32 5.55 0.82
C LEU A 19 -3.72 6.02 1.22
N MET A 20 -4.72 5.70 0.38
CA MET A 20 -6.12 6.05 0.65
C MET A 20 -6.62 5.35 1.91
N TRP A 21 -6.29 4.08 2.11
CA TRP A 21 -6.70 3.29 3.26
C TRP A 21 -6.18 3.89 4.57
N VAL A 22 -4.90 4.26 4.64
CA VAL A 22 -4.35 4.95 5.83
C VAL A 22 -5.09 6.26 6.09
N GLY A 23 -5.38 7.03 5.04
CA GLY A 23 -6.19 8.24 5.15
C GLY A 23 -7.58 7.97 5.73
N ILE A 24 -8.28 6.94 5.25
CA ILE A 24 -9.61 6.54 5.75
C ILE A 24 -9.54 6.15 7.23
N VAL A 25 -8.56 5.32 7.63
CA VAL A 25 -8.42 4.88 9.03
C VAL A 25 -8.16 6.06 9.98
N ILE A 26 -7.41 7.06 9.53
CA ILE A 26 -7.10 8.24 10.34
C ILE A 26 -8.31 9.19 10.43
N TYR A 27 -8.96 9.49 9.29
CA TYR A 27 -9.89 10.61 9.19
C TYR A 27 -11.38 10.21 9.12
N ALA A 28 -11.71 8.98 8.73
CA ALA A 28 -13.10 8.55 8.50
C ALA A 28 -13.54 7.38 9.39
N ASP A 29 -12.60 6.63 9.98
CA ASP A 29 -12.94 5.50 10.85
C ASP A 29 -13.21 5.92 12.30
N GLU A 30 -14.40 6.47 12.55
CA GLU A 30 -14.83 6.98 13.86
C GLU A 30 -15.45 5.91 14.77
N PHE A 31 -15.98 4.84 14.19
CA PHE A 31 -16.77 3.83 14.90
C PHE A 31 -15.99 2.59 15.32
N SER A 32 -14.80 2.37 14.75
CA SER A 32 -13.97 1.21 15.10
C SER A 32 -13.31 1.37 16.47
N ALA A 33 -13.18 0.25 17.18
CA ALA A 33 -12.39 0.19 18.40
C ALA A 33 -10.93 0.66 18.14
N PRO A 34 -10.28 1.37 19.09
CA PRO A 34 -8.94 1.92 18.89
C PRO A 34 -7.90 0.87 18.44
N TRP A 35 -7.95 -0.34 19.01
CA TRP A 35 -7.07 -1.44 18.62
C TRP A 35 -7.28 -1.88 17.17
N MET A 36 -8.53 -1.86 16.70
CA MET A 36 -8.85 -2.21 15.32
C MET A 36 -8.33 -1.16 14.34
N ARG A 37 -8.40 0.13 14.71
CA ARG A 37 -7.81 1.22 13.94
C ARG A 37 -6.29 1.07 13.82
N VAL A 38 -5.61 0.70 14.90
CA VAL A 38 -4.15 0.44 14.87
C VAL A 38 -3.83 -0.69 13.90
N THR A 39 -4.54 -1.83 13.97
CA THR A 39 -4.32 -2.95 13.05
C THR A 39 -4.57 -2.55 11.59
N GLN A 40 -5.64 -1.80 11.32
CA GLN A 40 -5.95 -1.31 9.97
C GLN A 40 -4.89 -0.33 9.45
N ALA A 41 -4.38 0.57 10.30
CA ALA A 41 -3.33 1.51 9.93
C ALA A 41 -2.02 0.78 9.63
N VAL A 42 -1.63 -0.19 10.47
CA VAL A 42 -0.44 -1.03 10.23
C VAL A 42 -0.58 -1.77 8.90
N PHE A 43 -1.76 -2.34 8.61
CA PHE A 43 -2.01 -3.00 7.33
C PHE A 43 -1.81 -2.06 6.14
N GLY A 44 -2.38 -0.85 6.18
CA GLY A 44 -2.20 0.15 5.13
C GLY A 44 -0.73 0.57 4.94
N ILE A 45 0.01 0.74 6.03
CA ILE A 45 1.44 1.08 6.01
C ILE A 45 2.26 -0.07 5.40
N LEU A 46 1.94 -1.33 5.71
CA LEU A 46 2.61 -2.49 5.12
C LEU A 46 2.38 -2.59 3.61
N LEU A 47 1.16 -2.32 3.13
CA LEU A 47 0.86 -2.27 1.70
C LEU A 47 1.65 -1.17 0.98
N LEU A 48 1.72 0.02 1.59
CA LEU A 48 2.54 1.12 1.09
C LEU A 48 4.02 0.73 1.05
N GLY A 49 4.55 0.21 2.15
CA GLY A 49 5.95 -0.21 2.24
C GLY A 49 6.29 -1.27 1.19
N TRP A 50 5.43 -2.25 0.99
CA TRP A 50 5.59 -3.26 -0.06
C TRP A 50 5.60 -2.64 -1.47
N SER A 51 4.68 -1.71 -1.75
CA SER A 51 4.61 -1.05 -3.05
C SER A 51 5.89 -0.26 -3.35
N VAL A 52 6.41 0.48 -2.36
CA VAL A 52 7.66 1.26 -2.47
C VAL A 52 8.87 0.34 -2.64
N GLN A 53 8.97 -0.71 -1.83
CA GLN A 53 10.04 -1.70 -1.93
C GLN A 53 10.08 -2.33 -3.33
N LYS A 54 8.91 -2.72 -3.85
CA LYS A 54 8.79 -3.35 -5.18
C LYS A 54 9.09 -2.37 -6.31
N ALA A 55 8.68 -1.11 -6.18
CA ALA A 55 9.04 -0.04 -7.12
C ALA A 55 10.57 0.14 -7.19
N ILE A 56 11.24 0.22 -6.04
CA ILE A 56 12.69 0.33 -5.95
C ILE A 56 13.38 -0.88 -6.60
N ALA A 57 12.93 -2.10 -6.30
CA ALA A 57 13.49 -3.31 -6.90
C ALA A 57 13.36 -3.30 -8.43
N MET A 58 12.24 -2.82 -8.96
CA MET A 58 12.02 -2.69 -10.41
C MET A 58 12.88 -1.63 -11.09
N ILE A 59 13.15 -0.52 -10.41
CA ILE A 59 14.02 0.54 -10.91
C ILE A 59 15.47 0.07 -10.91
N LEU A 60 15.90 -0.63 -9.85
CA LEU A 60 17.25 -1.16 -9.71
C LEU A 60 17.52 -2.43 -10.55
N GLY A 61 16.51 -2.96 -11.24
CA GLY A 61 16.65 -4.16 -12.07
C GLY A 61 16.82 -5.47 -11.29
N LYS A 62 16.55 -5.48 -9.98
CA LYS A 62 16.59 -6.67 -9.11
C LYS A 62 15.26 -7.43 -9.09
N ALA A 63 14.57 -7.47 -10.24
CA ALA A 63 13.20 -7.95 -10.37
C ALA A 63 13.07 -9.47 -10.22
#